data_AF-A0AAV5VG53-F1
#
_entry.id   AF-A0AAV5VG53-F1
#
_cell.length_a   1.000
_cell.length_b   1.000
_cell.length_c   1.000
_cell.angle_alpha   90.00
_cell.angle_beta   90.00
_cell.angle_gamma   90.00
#
_symmetry.space_group_name_H-M   'P 1'
#
loop_
_entity.id
_entity.type
_entity.pdbx_description
1 polymer ?
#
loop_
_entity_poly.entity_id
_entity_poly.type
_entity_poly.pdbx_seq_one_letter_code
_entity_poly.pdbx_strand_id
1 'polypeptide(L)'
;NNFGVPYDYSSVMHYDGFGFAIDESKETITALDSNAQFSMGQRDRAAFSDIVMVNAFYDCAQKCPSPSVKCQNGGIINSKTCNTCICPYMV
;
A
#
# COMPACT_ATOMS: atom_id res chain seq x y z
N ASN A 1 -1.73 7.94 -13.95
CA ASN A 1 -2.88 8.05 -13.04
C ASN A 1 -2.63 7.10 -11.88
N ASN A 2 -2.69 7.56 -10.63
CA ASN A 2 -2.43 6.79 -9.40
C ASN A 2 -3.71 6.49 -8.60
N PHE A 3 -4.89 6.66 -9.19
CA PHE A 3 -6.19 6.41 -8.55
C PHE A 3 -6.41 7.19 -7.24
N GLY A 4 -5.71 8.33 -7.06
CA GLY A 4 -5.79 9.13 -5.83
C GLY A 4 -5.03 8.55 -4.64
N VAL A 5 -4.25 7.48 -4.82
CA VAL A 5 -3.43 6.86 -3.76
C VAL A 5 -2.13 7.68 -3.59
N PRO A 6 -1.82 8.18 -2.37
CA PRO A 6 -0.58 8.92 -2.10
C PRO A 6 0.66 8.02 -2.21
N TYR A 7 1.84 8.65 -2.29
CA TYR A 7 3.11 7.91 -2.24
C TYR A 7 3.25 7.22 -0.89
N ASP A 8 3.48 5.91 -0.92
CA ASP A 8 3.60 5.10 0.29
C ASP A 8 5.01 4.51 0.36
N TYR A 9 5.80 5.02 1.31
CA TYR A 9 7.14 4.50 1.60
C TYR A 9 7.09 3.02 2.00
N SER A 10 6.01 2.58 2.65
CA SER A 10 5.83 1.21 3.12
C SER A 10 5.32 0.25 2.03
N SER A 11 5.11 0.70 0.80
CA SER A 11 4.74 -0.17 -0.32
C SER A 11 5.72 -1.34 -0.44
N VAL A 12 5.20 -2.55 -0.66
CA VAL A 12 6.05 -3.74 -0.86
C VAL A 12 6.90 -3.62 -2.13
N MET A 13 6.50 -2.71 -3.02
CA MET A 13 7.19 -2.40 -4.26
C MET A 13 8.30 -1.35 -4.09
N HIS A 14 8.39 -0.71 -2.92
CA HIS A 14 9.42 0.31 -2.68
C HIS A 14 10.77 -0.36 -2.38
N TYR A 15 11.85 0.14 -2.99
CA TYR A 15 13.21 -0.27 -2.62
C TYR A 15 13.55 0.10 -1.18
N ASP A 16 14.48 -0.62 -0.55
CA ASP A 16 15.08 -0.13 0.68
C ASP A 16 15.99 1.10 0.41
N GLY A 17 16.42 1.77 1.46
CA GLY A 17 17.25 2.98 1.36
C GLY A 17 18.62 2.76 0.71
N PHE A 18 19.11 1.52 0.64
CA PHE A 18 20.41 1.14 0.11
C PHE A 18 20.30 0.40 -1.24
N GLY A 19 19.11 0.40 -1.86
CA GLY A 19 18.85 -0.30 -3.11
C GLY A 19 19.89 0.01 -4.17
N PHE A 20 20.63 -1.02 -4.61
CA PHE A 20 21.70 -0.95 -5.60
C PHE A 20 22.88 -0.02 -5.24
N ALA A 21 23.14 0.24 -3.96
CA ALA A 21 24.29 1.02 -3.52
C ALA A 21 25.63 0.39 -3.99
N ILE A 22 26.52 1.21 -4.55
CA ILE A 22 27.92 0.81 -4.83
C ILE A 22 28.73 0.79 -3.53
N ASP A 23 28.44 1.76 -2.65
CA ASP A 23 29.01 1.89 -1.32
C ASP A 23 27.88 1.64 -0.31
N GLU A 24 27.83 0.43 0.26
CA GLU A 24 26.75 0.00 1.17
C GLU A 24 26.66 0.85 2.45
N SER A 25 27.65 1.70 2.73
CA SER A 25 27.58 2.65 3.84
C SER A 25 26.78 3.92 3.52
N LYS A 26 26.35 4.10 2.26
CA LYS A 26 25.64 5.28 1.78
C LYS A 26 24.31 4.90 1.17
N GLU A 27 23.25 5.51 1.68
CA GLU A 27 21.91 5.40 1.12
C GLU A 27 21.88 5.92 -0.33
N THR A 28 21.17 5.20 -1.20
CA THR A 28 20.84 5.64 -2.56
C THR A 28 19.49 6.34 -2.60
N ILE A 29 18.62 6.07 -1.63
CA ILE A 29 17.30 6.66 -1.49
C ILE A 29 17.13 7.16 -0.05
N THR A 30 16.99 8.48 0.08
CA THR A 30 16.71 9.14 1.36
C THR A 30 15.34 9.81 1.29
N ALA A 31 14.45 9.45 2.21
CA ALA A 31 13.13 10.02 2.36
C ALA A 31 13.23 11.49 2.78
N LEU A 32 12.36 12.33 2.21
CA LEU A 32 12.26 13.73 2.59
C LEU A 32 11.69 13.89 4.02
N ASP A 33 10.78 13.00 4.41
CA ASP A 33 10.39 12.83 5.81
C ASP A 33 11.27 11.76 6.46
N SER A 34 12.14 12.17 7.37
CA SER A 34 13.04 11.27 8.08
C SER A 34 12.32 10.19 8.88
N ASN A 35 11.06 10.43 9.29
CA ASN A 35 10.28 9.43 10.03
C ASN A 35 9.86 8.25 9.14
N ALA A 36 9.82 8.44 7.82
CA ALA A 36 9.45 7.40 6.86
C ALA A 36 10.65 6.60 6.33
N GLN A 37 11.89 7.01 6.67
CA GLN A 37 13.10 6.39 6.13
C GLN A 37 13.16 4.87 6.39
N PHE A 38 12.74 4.44 7.58
CA PHE A 38 12.78 3.03 7.96
C PHE A 38 11.52 2.24 7.55
N SER A 39 10.53 2.88 6.93
CA SER A 39 9.35 2.22 6.40
C SER A 39 9.58 1.61 5.01
N MET A 40 10.59 2.09 4.28
CA MET A 40 10.87 1.61 2.93
C MET A 40 11.58 0.26 2.91
N GLY A 41 11.35 -0.52 1.85
CA GLY A 41 12.05 -1.78 1.65
C GLY A 41 11.43 -2.99 2.36
N GLN A 42 10.32 -2.83 3.09
CA GLN A 42 9.65 -3.98 3.70
C GLN A 42 9.21 -5.01 2.65
N ARG A 43 9.26 -6.30 3.00
CA ARG A 43 8.88 -7.42 2.13
C ARG A 43 7.90 -8.38 2.79
N ASP A 44 7.29 -7.97 3.90
CA ASP A 44 6.43 -8.84 4.71
C ASP A 44 5.05 -9.02 4.08
N ARG A 45 4.47 -7.94 3.55
CA ARG A 45 3.13 -7.93 2.95
C ARG A 45 2.92 -6.72 2.06
N ALA A 46 1.94 -6.81 1.16
CA ALA A 46 1.45 -5.63 0.43
C ALA A 46 1.03 -4.54 1.44
N ALA A 47 1.35 -3.28 1.18
CA ALA A 47 0.80 -2.17 1.95
C ALA A 47 -0.69 -2.02 1.63
N PHE A 48 -1.42 -1.30 2.48
CA PHE A 48 -2.84 -1.02 2.21
C PHE A 48 -3.01 -0.24 0.90
N SER A 49 -2.11 0.69 0.60
CA SER A 49 -2.05 1.47 -0.64
C SER A 49 -1.90 0.58 -1.88
N ASP A 50 -1.03 -0.44 -1.82
CA ASP A 50 -0.84 -1.43 -2.89
C ASP A 50 -2.16 -2.15 -3.19
N ILE A 51 -2.87 -2.58 -2.15
CA ILE A 51 -4.15 -3.29 -2.26
C ILE A 51 -5.22 -2.37 -2.88
N VAL A 52 -5.29 -1.11 -2.45
CA VAL A 52 -6.23 -0.12 -3.01
C VAL A 52 -5.94 0.10 -4.49
N MET A 53 -4.67 0.29 -4.86
CA MET A 53 -4.28 0.57 -6.24
C MET A 53 -4.60 -0.61 -7.16
N VAL A 54 -4.27 -1.84 -6.76
CA VAL A 54 -4.58 -3.05 -7.54
C VAL A 54 -6.10 -3.25 -7.66
N ASN A 55 -6.86 -3.07 -6.57
CA ASN A 55 -8.32 -3.22 -6.62
C ASN A 55 -8.99 -2.18 -7.52
N ALA A 56 -8.48 -0.94 -7.53
CA ALA A 56 -8.95 0.11 -8.43
C ALA A 56 -8.59 -0.20 -9.89
N PHE A 57 -7.37 -0.67 -10.15
CA PHE A 57 -6.91 -1.00 -11.50
C PHE A 57 -7.72 -2.14 -12.15
N TYR A 58 -8.12 -3.15 -11.37
CA TYR A 58 -8.86 -4.31 -11.86
C TYR A 58 -10.38 -4.24 -11.59
N ASP A 59 -10.92 -3.08 -11.24
CA ASP A 59 -12.34 -2.87 -10.97
C ASP A 59 -12.94 -3.89 -9.98
N CYS A 60 -12.16 -4.29 -8.97
CA CYS A 60 -12.53 -5.34 -8.02
C CYS A 60 -13.82 -5.03 -7.25
N ALA A 61 -14.20 -3.76 -7.11
CA ALA A 61 -15.46 -3.34 -6.48
C ALA A 61 -16.69 -3.88 -7.24
N GLN A 62 -16.60 -4.09 -8.56
CA GLN A 62 -17.71 -4.60 -9.38
C GLN A 62 -18.11 -6.04 -9.03
N LYS A 63 -17.24 -6.80 -8.34
CA LYS A 63 -17.55 -8.14 -7.84
C LYS A 63 -18.57 -8.11 -6.69
N CYS A 64 -18.73 -6.97 -6.04
CA CYS A 64 -19.64 -6.78 -4.93
C CYS A 64 -20.65 -5.65 -5.26
N PRO A 65 -21.66 -5.91 -6.11
CA PRO A 65 -22.64 -4.90 -6.50
C PRO A 65 -23.53 -4.45 -5.33
N SER A 66 -23.74 -5.33 -4.35
CA SER A 66 -24.55 -5.08 -3.15
C SER A 66 -23.82 -5.59 -1.90
N PRO A 67 -22.77 -4.89 -1.42
CA PRO A 67 -22.06 -5.31 -0.22
C PRO A 67 -22.94 -5.16 1.02
N SER A 68 -22.87 -6.12 1.95
CA SER A 68 -23.67 -6.11 3.18
C SER A 68 -23.02 -5.37 4.35
N VAL A 69 -21.81 -4.83 4.14
CA VAL A 69 -21.03 -4.09 5.13
C VAL A 69 -20.68 -2.71 4.62
N LYS A 70 -20.63 -1.73 5.53
CA LYS A 70 -20.09 -0.39 5.25
C LYS A 70 -18.75 -0.23 5.97
N CYS A 71 -17.67 -0.13 5.20
CA CYS A 71 -16.34 0.08 5.76
C CYS A 71 -16.18 1.51 6.29
N GLN A 72 -15.36 1.66 7.33
CA GLN A 72 -15.10 2.93 8.01
C GLN A 72 -13.60 3.24 7.95
N ASN A 73 -13.23 4.48 8.32
CA ASN A 73 -11.83 4.92 8.47
C ASN A 73 -10.95 4.65 7.25
N GLY A 74 -11.49 4.81 6.04
CA GLY A 74 -10.74 4.58 4.79
C GLY A 74 -10.59 3.10 4.39
N GLY A 75 -11.21 2.16 5.10
CA GLY A 75 -11.26 0.76 4.68
C GLY A 75 -12.06 0.55 3.40
N ILE A 76 -11.70 -0.49 2.66
CA ILE A 76 -12.36 -0.89 1.40
C ILE A 76 -13.06 -2.23 1.56
N ILE A 77 -14.10 -2.48 0.74
CA ILE A 77 -14.79 -3.76 0.72
C ILE A 77 -13.82 -4.85 0.29
N ASN A 78 -13.84 -5.98 0.99
CA ASN A 78 -13.13 -7.17 0.55
C ASN A 78 -13.87 -7.80 -0.64
N SER A 79 -13.34 -7.60 -1.85
CA SER A 79 -13.92 -8.12 -3.09
C SER A 79 -13.98 -9.65 -3.20
N LYS A 80 -13.40 -10.40 -2.25
CA LYS A 80 -13.52 -11.86 -2.18
C LYS A 80 -14.75 -12.33 -1.39
N THR A 81 -15.22 -11.54 -0.43
CA THR A 81 -16.28 -11.96 0.51
C THR A 81 -17.52 -11.05 0.47
N CYS A 82 -17.39 -9.80 0.01
CA CYS A 82 -18.45 -8.80 -0.09
C CYS A 82 -19.16 -8.43 1.24
N ASN A 83 -18.74 -9.01 2.37
CA ASN A 83 -19.32 -8.80 3.70
C ASN A 83 -18.27 -8.47 4.77
N THR A 84 -16.99 -8.40 4.41
CA THR A 84 -15.90 -7.94 5.29
C THR A 84 -15.15 -6.77 4.68
N CYS A 85 -14.42 -6.04 5.52
CA CYS A 85 -13.59 -4.91 5.12
C CYS A 85 -12.11 -5.26 5.17
N ILE A 86 -11.34 -4.70 4.24
CA ILE A 86 -9.89 -4.59 4.35
C ILE A 86 -9.62 -3.23 4.99
N CYS A 87 -9.00 -3.24 6.17
CA CYS A 87 -8.74 -2.05 6.94
C CYS A 87 -7.34 -1.50 6.62
N PRO A 88 -7.14 -0.17 6.66
CA PRO A 88 -5.81 0.40 6.62
C PRO A 88 -5.03 -0.07 7.84
N TYR A 89 -3.82 -0.57 7.60
CA TYR A 89 -2.83 -0.82 8.63
C TYR A 89 -1.60 0.01 8.27
N MET A 90 -0.97 0.59 9.30
CA MET A 90 0.35 1.15 9.16
C MET A 90 1.36 0.01 9.28
N VAL A 91 2.30 -0.06 8.33
CA VAL A 91 3.47 -0.93 8.41
C VAL A 91 4.65 -0.08 8.86
#